data_AF-A0ABC9XLJ9-F1
#
_entry.id   AF-A0ABC9XLJ9-F1
#
_cell.length_a   1.000
_cell.length_b   1.000
_cell.length_c   1.000
_cell.angle_alpha   90.00
_cell.angle_beta   90.00
_cell.angle_gamma   90.00
#
_symmetry.space_group_name_H-M   'P 1'
#
loop_
_entity.id
_entity.type
_entity.pdbx_description
1 polymer ?
#
loop_
_entity_poly.entity_id
_entity_poly.type
_entity_poly.pdbx_seq_one_letter_code
_entity_poly.pdbx_strand_id
1 'polypeptide(L)'
;MFQKAESDLDYIQHRLEFEIRKSLPDNPAAEENPVALLEALSMMKSHYKMLCMQLEKVSMEQRASMKGIRAAVENTMKMVQALQQHTDLECSPLSEEEQTAAQQLTYQTLREMELLVEEPFCSESTVLAQLKSSTECFTDEQDEHETH
;
A
#
# COMPACT_ATOMS: atom_id res chain seq x y z
N MET A 1 21.38 18.59 47.60
CA MET A 1 20.33 17.62 47.23
C MET A 1 20.58 17.00 45.86
N PHE A 2 21.03 17.78 44.86
CA PHE A 2 21.35 17.27 43.51
C PHE A 2 22.37 16.13 43.48
N GLN A 3 23.49 16.23 44.21
CA GLN A 3 24.52 15.16 44.26
C GLN A 3 23.96 13.80 44.71
N LYS A 4 22.98 13.80 45.63
CA LYS A 4 22.33 12.57 46.07
C LYS A 4 21.43 12.01 44.96
N ALA A 5 20.64 12.87 44.32
CA ALA A 5 19.77 12.46 43.22
C ALA A 5 20.58 11.91 42.04
N GLU A 6 21.73 12.52 41.73
CA GLU A 6 22.68 12.07 40.71
C GLU A 6 23.25 10.69 41.07
N SER A 7 23.77 10.51 42.29
CA SER A 7 24.25 9.20 42.73
C SER A 7 23.17 8.11 42.79
N ASP A 8 21.92 8.49 43.10
CA ASP A 8 20.79 7.58 43.12
C ASP A 8 20.42 7.14 41.68
N LEU A 9 20.48 8.04 40.69
CA LEU A 9 20.27 7.73 39.27
C LEU A 9 21.38 6.82 38.73
N ASP A 10 22.65 7.11 39.03
CA ASP A 10 23.79 6.28 38.62
C ASP A 10 23.64 4.85 39.16
N TYR A 11 23.24 4.71 40.42
CA TYR A 11 22.99 3.40 41.03
C TYR A 11 21.85 2.65 40.32
N ILE A 12 20.75 3.33 39.99
CA ILE A 12 19.63 2.73 39.25
C ILE A 12 20.10 2.27 37.86
N GLN A 13 20.83 3.11 37.13
CA GLN A 13 21.35 2.78 35.80
C GLN A 13 22.24 1.54 35.85
N HIS A 14 23.25 1.52 36.72
CA HIS A 14 24.17 0.38 36.82
C HIS A 14 23.48 -0.92 37.23
N ARG A 15 22.49 -0.85 38.14
CA ARG A 15 21.71 -2.02 38.52
C ARG A 15 20.91 -2.58 37.33
N LEU A 16 20.31 -1.71 36.52
CA LEU A 16 19.56 -2.12 35.33
C LEU A 16 20.49 -2.71 34.25
N GLU A 17 21.62 -2.07 33.97
CA GLU A 17 22.62 -2.58 33.02
C GLU A 17 23.12 -3.98 33.40
N PHE A 18 23.38 -4.19 34.70
CA PHE A 18 23.80 -5.49 35.21
C PHE A 18 22.73 -6.57 35.01
N GLU A 19 21.48 -6.30 35.39
CA GLU A 19 20.39 -7.27 35.25
C GLU A 19 20.06 -7.56 33.77
N ILE A 20 20.09 -6.56 32.89
CA ILE A 20 19.89 -6.74 31.44
C ILE A 20 21.00 -7.64 30.86
N ARG A 21 22.28 -7.36 31.19
CA ARG A 21 23.40 -8.17 30.69
C ARG A 21 23.37 -9.61 31.22
N LYS A 22 22.89 -9.81 32.44
CA LYS A 22 22.75 -11.15 33.06
C LYS A 22 21.60 -11.95 32.47
N SER A 23 20.52 -11.29 32.05
CA SER A 23 19.31 -11.94 31.53
C SER A 23 19.34 -12.20 30.02
N LEU A 24 20.18 -11.49 29.27
CA LEU A 24 20.29 -11.67 27.82
C LEU A 24 21.12 -12.93 27.49
N PRO A 25 20.61 -13.83 26.62
CA PRO A 25 21.42 -14.93 26.09
C PRO A 25 22.59 -14.40 25.24
N ASP A 26 23.68 -15.17 25.13
CA ASP A 26 24.89 -14.77 24.40
C ASP A 26 24.66 -14.49 22.90
N ASN A 27 23.53 -14.96 22.34
CA ASN A 27 23.12 -14.72 20.97
C ASN A 27 21.58 -14.64 20.87
N PRO A 28 20.97 -13.49 21.17
CA PRO A 28 19.52 -13.30 21.07
C PRO A 28 19.08 -13.32 19.60
N ALA A 29 17.87 -13.81 19.33
CA ALA A 29 17.33 -13.81 17.97
C ALA A 29 17.09 -12.37 17.49
N ALA A 30 17.23 -12.11 16.19
CA ALA A 30 16.96 -10.78 15.62
C ALA A 30 15.51 -10.29 15.88
N GLU A 31 14.57 -11.22 16.05
CA GLU A 31 13.17 -10.97 16.39
C GLU A 31 12.98 -10.46 17.83
N GLU A 32 13.97 -10.65 18.70
CA GLU A 32 13.97 -10.15 20.08
C GLU A 32 14.56 -8.74 20.19
N ASN A 33 15.19 -8.22 19.12
CA ASN A 33 15.71 -6.87 19.06
C ASN A 33 14.63 -5.89 18.55
N PRO A 34 14.08 -5.01 19.40
CA PRO A 34 13.02 -4.08 18.98
C PRO A 34 13.47 -3.10 17.90
N VAL A 35 14.75 -2.73 17.84
CA VAL A 35 15.29 -1.83 16.80
C VAL A 35 15.27 -2.50 15.44
N ALA A 36 15.78 -3.73 15.36
CA ALA A 36 15.79 -4.51 14.11
C ALA A 36 14.36 -4.81 13.63
N LEU A 37 13.43 -5.09 14.55
CA LEU A 37 12.03 -5.29 14.23
C LEU A 37 11.37 -4.03 13.62
N LEU A 38 11.65 -2.85 14.17
CA LEU A 38 11.13 -1.59 13.63
C LEU A 38 11.65 -1.29 12.22
N GLU A 39 12.92 -1.60 11.95
CA GLU A 39 13.51 -1.48 10.61
C GLU A 39 12.84 -2.45 9.61
N ALA A 40 12.67 -3.71 10.00
CA ALA A 40 12.01 -4.73 9.18
C ALA A 40 10.56 -4.35 8.86
N LEU A 41 9.80 -3.88 9.86
CA LEU A 41 8.42 -3.41 9.67
C LEU A 41 8.35 -2.19 8.75
N SER A 42 9.29 -1.26 8.87
CA SER A 42 9.37 -0.08 8.01
C SER A 42 9.64 -0.46 6.55
N MET A 43 10.56 -1.39 6.33
CA MET A 43 10.85 -1.94 5.00
C MET A 43 9.62 -2.64 4.42
N MET A 44 8.97 -3.51 5.20
CA MET A 44 7.79 -4.26 4.77
C MET A 44 6.63 -3.32 4.41
N LYS A 45 6.38 -2.29 5.22
CA LYS A 45 5.35 -1.27 4.95
C LYS A 45 5.62 -0.51 3.65
N SER A 46 6.88 -0.13 3.41
CA SER A 46 7.29 0.53 2.17
C SER A 46 7.07 -0.37 0.95
N HIS A 47 7.49 -1.63 1.05
CA HIS A 47 7.34 -2.61 -0.01
C HIS A 47 5.87 -2.92 -0.32
N TYR A 48 5.04 -3.08 0.71
CA TYR A 48 3.60 -3.26 0.56
C TYR A 48 2.97 -2.07 -0.19
N LYS A 49 3.29 -0.83 0.22
CA LYS A 49 2.77 0.37 -0.44
C LYS A 49 3.17 0.42 -1.92
N MET A 50 4.41 0.07 -2.24
CA MET A 50 4.89 0.00 -3.62
C MET A 50 4.09 -1.03 -4.44
N LEU A 51 3.89 -2.24 -3.90
CA LEU A 51 3.11 -3.28 -4.55
C LEU A 51 1.66 -2.87 -4.79
N CYS A 52 1.01 -2.22 -3.82
CA CYS A 52 -0.34 -1.68 -3.99
C CYS A 52 -0.41 -0.67 -5.14
N MET A 53 0.53 0.27 -5.21
CA MET A 53 0.60 1.25 -6.31
C MET A 53 0.82 0.60 -7.67
N GLN A 54 1.69 -0.43 -7.74
CA GLN A 54 1.91 -1.17 -8.98
C GLN A 54 0.66 -1.93 -9.41
N LEU A 55 -0.02 -2.60 -8.48
CA LEU A 55 -1.25 -3.33 -8.75
C LEU A 55 -2.36 -2.40 -9.25
N GLU A 56 -2.52 -1.24 -8.62
CA GLU A 56 -3.50 -0.23 -9.05
C GLU A 56 -3.22 0.23 -10.48
N LYS A 57 -1.96 0.55 -10.79
CA LYS A 57 -1.54 0.96 -12.14
C LYS A 57 -1.85 -0.14 -13.17
N VAL A 58 -1.45 -1.38 -12.91
CA VAL A 58 -1.69 -2.52 -13.82
C VAL A 58 -3.19 -2.74 -14.02
N SER A 59 -3.98 -2.69 -12.95
CA SER A 59 -5.43 -2.84 -13.00
C SER A 59 -6.09 -1.75 -13.86
N MET A 60 -5.66 -0.49 -13.70
CA MET A 60 -6.15 0.62 -14.54
C MET A 60 -5.79 0.43 -16.01
N GLU A 61 -4.54 0.06 -16.32
CA GLU A 61 -4.08 -0.18 -17.69
C GLU A 61 -4.80 -1.38 -18.33
N GLN A 62 -4.98 -2.46 -17.58
CA GLN A 62 -5.72 -3.65 -18.02
C GLN A 62 -7.17 -3.29 -18.35
N ARG A 63 -7.85 -2.54 -17.47
CA ARG A 63 -9.22 -2.07 -17.72
C ARG A 63 -9.32 -1.20 -18.96
N ALA A 64 -8.40 -0.24 -19.11
CA ALA A 64 -8.36 0.64 -20.27
C ALA A 64 -8.13 -0.15 -21.57
N SER A 65 -7.20 -1.10 -21.54
CA SER A 65 -6.92 -2.01 -22.65
C SER A 65 -8.13 -2.87 -23.02
N MET A 66 -8.76 -3.53 -22.05
CA MET A 66 -9.95 -4.37 -22.26
C MET A 66 -11.13 -3.57 -22.84
N LYS A 67 -11.34 -2.34 -22.34
CA LYS A 67 -12.33 -1.41 -22.91
C LYS A 67 -12.01 -1.05 -24.36
N GLY A 68 -10.73 -0.82 -24.67
CA GLY A 68 -10.25 -0.55 -26.02
C GLY A 68 -10.47 -1.72 -26.98
N ILE A 69 -10.09 -2.93 -26.55
CA ILE A 69 -10.27 -4.17 -27.33
C ILE A 69 -11.75 -4.39 -27.64
N ARG A 70 -12.62 -4.25 -26.65
CA ARG A 70 -14.08 -4.35 -26.86
C ARG A 70 -14.54 -3.37 -27.94
N ALA A 71 -14.22 -2.09 -27.78
CA ALA A 71 -14.68 -1.07 -28.71
C ALA A 71 -14.18 -1.33 -30.14
N ALA A 72 -12.93 -1.79 -30.29
CA ALA A 72 -12.36 -2.16 -31.58
C ALA A 72 -13.11 -3.34 -32.21
N VAL A 73 -13.37 -4.41 -31.45
CA VAL A 73 -14.11 -5.58 -31.91
C VAL A 73 -15.54 -5.21 -32.33
N GLU A 74 -16.25 -4.44 -31.51
CA GLU A 74 -17.61 -3.97 -31.81
C GLU A 74 -17.66 -3.11 -33.07
N ASN A 75 -16.70 -2.19 -33.25
CA ASN A 75 -16.63 -1.34 -34.43
C ASN A 75 -16.30 -2.14 -35.69
N THR A 76 -15.34 -3.06 -35.62
CA THR A 76 -15.01 -3.95 -36.74
C THR A 76 -16.22 -4.80 -37.12
N MET A 77 -16.95 -5.35 -36.15
CA MET A 77 -18.15 -6.14 -36.41
C MET A 77 -19.24 -5.32 -37.13
N LYS A 78 -19.48 -4.08 -36.68
CA LYS A 78 -20.41 -3.15 -37.37
C LYS A 78 -19.97 -2.84 -38.79
N MET A 79 -18.67 -2.61 -39.01
CA MET A 79 -18.12 -2.33 -40.34
C MET A 79 -18.26 -3.52 -41.28
N VAL A 80 -17.96 -4.73 -40.81
CA VAL A 80 -18.15 -5.98 -41.56
C VAL A 80 -19.64 -6.14 -41.94
N GLN A 81 -20.55 -5.91 -40.99
CA GLN A 81 -21.99 -6.00 -41.24
C GLN A 81 -22.46 -4.99 -42.29
N ALA A 82 -21.97 -3.75 -42.25
CA ALA A 82 -22.30 -2.74 -43.25
C ALA A 82 -21.80 -3.12 -44.65
N LEU A 83 -20.57 -3.65 -44.76
CA LEU A 83 -20.03 -4.11 -46.04
C LEU A 83 -20.82 -5.29 -46.63
N GLN A 84 -21.23 -6.23 -45.78
CA GLN A 84 -22.07 -7.37 -46.19
C GLN A 84 -23.40 -6.90 -46.79
N GLN A 85 -24.06 -5.93 -46.16
CA GLN A 85 -25.31 -5.33 -46.65
C GLN A 85 -25.18 -4.72 -48.05
N HIS A 86 -23.97 -4.29 -48.44
CA HIS A 86 -23.71 -3.70 -49.75
C HIS A 86 -23.24 -4.69 -50.82
N THR A 87 -22.91 -5.94 -50.45
CA THR A 87 -22.23 -6.89 -51.35
C THR A 87 -22.99 -8.20 -51.56
N ASP A 88 -24.23 -8.35 -51.06
CA ASP A 88 -25.02 -9.61 -51.07
C ASP A 88 -24.23 -10.84 -50.57
N LEU A 89 -23.22 -10.60 -49.73
CA LEU A 89 -22.43 -11.64 -49.08
C LEU A 89 -23.10 -12.04 -47.77
N GLU A 90 -23.70 -13.22 -47.73
CA GLU A 90 -24.09 -13.85 -46.46
C GLU A 90 -22.88 -14.49 -45.78
N CYS A 91 -22.62 -14.11 -44.54
CA CYS A 91 -21.69 -14.82 -43.68
C CYS A 91 -22.44 -15.70 -42.70
N SER A 92 -21.85 -16.84 -42.36
CA SER A 92 -22.35 -17.69 -41.30
C SER A 92 -22.38 -16.92 -39.97
N PRO A 93 -23.38 -17.18 -39.11
CA PRO A 93 -23.40 -16.62 -37.77
C PRO A 93 -22.14 -17.02 -37.00
N LEU A 94 -21.78 -16.21 -35.99
CA LEU A 94 -20.67 -16.52 -35.10
C LEU A 94 -20.77 -17.94 -34.56
N SER A 95 -19.66 -18.65 -34.58
CA SER A 95 -19.53 -19.95 -33.95
C SER A 95 -19.73 -19.84 -32.43
N GLU A 96 -20.02 -20.97 -31.79
CA GLU A 96 -20.22 -21.05 -30.34
C GLU A 96 -19.00 -20.53 -29.55
N GLU A 97 -17.80 -20.81 -30.05
CA GLU A 97 -16.54 -20.32 -29.47
C GLU A 97 -16.44 -18.80 -29.55
N GLU A 98 -16.71 -18.20 -30.71
CA GLU A 98 -16.68 -16.75 -30.91
C GLU A 98 -17.76 -16.03 -30.10
N GLN A 99 -18.94 -16.63 -30.00
CA GLN A 99 -20.05 -16.10 -29.21
C GLN A 99 -19.72 -16.13 -27.72
N THR A 100 -19.08 -17.21 -27.25
CA THR A 100 -18.58 -17.31 -25.87
C THR A 100 -17.48 -16.29 -25.60
N ALA A 101 -16.53 -16.10 -26.53
CA ALA A 101 -15.47 -15.10 -26.39
C ALA A 101 -16.03 -13.68 -26.30
N ALA A 102 -17.04 -13.34 -27.11
CA ALA A 102 -17.73 -12.06 -27.06
C ALA A 102 -18.47 -11.84 -25.71
N GLN A 103 -19.10 -12.89 -25.17
CA GLN A 103 -19.73 -12.83 -23.85
C GLN A 103 -18.71 -12.68 -22.73
N GLN A 104 -17.58 -13.41 -22.78
CA GLN A 104 -16.51 -13.31 -21.79
C GLN A 104 -15.86 -11.94 -21.76
N LEU A 105 -15.61 -11.35 -22.93
CA LEU A 105 -15.19 -9.96 -23.02
C LEU A 105 -16.18 -9.09 -22.23
N THR A 106 -17.48 -9.20 -22.50
CA THR A 106 -18.57 -8.44 -21.86
C THR A 106 -18.69 -8.65 -20.35
N TYR A 107 -18.61 -9.89 -19.88
CA TYR A 107 -18.71 -10.22 -18.46
C TYR A 107 -17.49 -9.76 -17.64
N GLN A 108 -16.26 -9.90 -18.17
CA GLN A 108 -15.04 -9.46 -17.46
C GLN A 108 -15.05 -7.96 -17.15
N THR A 109 -15.56 -7.14 -18.08
CA THR A 109 -15.71 -5.69 -17.83
C THR A 109 -16.76 -5.37 -16.75
N LEU A 110 -17.81 -6.18 -16.61
CA LEU A 110 -18.88 -5.93 -15.64
C LEU A 110 -18.44 -6.35 -14.22
N ARG A 111 -17.74 -7.49 -14.09
CA ARG A 111 -17.13 -7.94 -12.82
C ARG A 111 -16.05 -6.97 -12.31
N GLU A 112 -15.29 -6.33 -13.19
CA GLU A 112 -14.30 -5.30 -12.83
C GLU A 112 -14.91 -4.01 -12.28
N MET A 113 -16.17 -3.69 -12.61
CA MET A 113 -16.89 -2.54 -12.04
C MET A 113 -17.42 -2.84 -10.62
N GLU A 114 -17.73 -4.11 -10.35
CA GLU A 114 -18.32 -4.58 -9.09
C GLU A 114 -17.27 -4.72 -7.96
N LEU A 115 -16.03 -5.11 -8.30
CA LEU A 115 -14.89 -5.12 -7.36
C LEU A 115 -14.45 -3.72 -6.87
N LEU A 116 -14.97 -2.65 -7.47
CA LEU A 116 -14.64 -1.26 -7.13
C LEU A 116 -15.59 -0.64 -6.09
N VAL A 117 -16.65 -1.36 -5.69
CA VAL A 117 -17.54 -0.95 -4.59
C VAL A 117 -16.91 -1.26 -3.23
N GLU A 118 -15.92 -2.16 -3.18
CA GLU A 118 -15.08 -2.35 -2.00
C GLU A 118 -13.94 -1.31 -2.02
N GLU A 119 -13.86 -0.52 -0.95
CA GLU A 119 -13.08 0.70 -0.76
C GLU A 119 -11.61 0.69 -1.27
N PRO A 120 -11.02 1.88 -1.50
CA PRO A 120 -9.59 1.98 -1.74
C PRO A 120 -8.82 1.43 -0.53
N PHE A 121 -8.07 0.34 -0.76
CA PHE A 121 -7.21 -0.38 0.19
C PHE A 121 -6.06 0.45 0.81
N CYS A 122 -6.16 1.78 0.80
CA CYS A 122 -5.21 2.71 1.40
C CYS A 122 -5.87 3.94 2.06
N SER A 123 -7.16 3.89 2.41
CA SER A 123 -7.83 4.94 3.19
C SER A 123 -7.90 4.62 4.68
N GLU A 124 -6.79 4.19 5.30
CA GLU A 124 -6.61 4.28 6.75
C GLU A 124 -5.32 5.05 7.06
N SER A 125 -5.36 6.36 6.86
CA SER A 125 -4.34 7.28 7.37
C SER A 125 -4.95 8.44 8.13
N THR A 126 -5.96 8.16 8.98
CA THR A 126 -6.49 9.15 9.93
C THR A 126 -5.98 8.92 11.36
N VAL A 127 -5.43 7.73 11.68
CA VAL A 127 -5.02 7.41 13.06
C VAL A 127 -3.58 7.88 13.39
N LEU A 128 -2.69 8.01 12.40
CA LEU A 128 -1.27 8.36 12.68
C LEU A 128 -0.98 9.87 12.73
N ALA A 129 -1.91 10.72 12.29
CA ALA A 129 -1.73 12.18 12.35
C ALA A 129 -1.92 12.73 13.78
N GLN A 130 -2.66 12.02 14.64
CA GLN A 130 -2.92 12.46 16.01
C GLN A 130 -1.74 12.18 16.96
N LEU A 131 -0.87 11.22 16.67
CA LEU A 131 0.28 10.92 17.53
C LEU A 131 1.43 11.93 17.38
N LYS A 132 1.53 12.61 16.23
CA LYS A 132 2.56 13.64 16.00
C LYS A 132 2.29 14.96 16.73
N SER A 133 1.07 15.16 17.23
CA SER A 133 0.70 16.36 17.99
C SER A 133 1.12 16.31 19.46
N SER A 134 1.55 15.16 19.98
CA SER A 134 1.83 14.98 21.42
C SER A 134 3.32 14.92 21.79
N THR A 135 4.23 15.30 20.89
CA THR A 135 5.68 15.35 21.19
C THR A 135 6.28 16.76 21.07
N GLU A 136 5.47 17.80 20.88
CA GLU A 136 5.90 19.20 21.05
C GLU A 136 5.32 19.75 22.35
N CYS A 137 5.87 19.31 23.46
CA CYS A 137 5.77 20.05 24.72
C CYS A 137 6.95 19.58 25.58
N PHE A 138 8.04 20.34 25.53
CA PHE A 138 9.05 20.59 26.57
C PHE A 138 10.37 21.00 25.91
N THR A 139 10.50 22.30 25.62
CA THR A 139 11.78 23.02 25.73
C THR A 139 11.46 24.37 26.36
N ASP A 140 11.71 24.44 27.65
CA ASP A 140 11.86 25.69 28.40
C ASP A 140 13.38 25.95 28.40
N GLU A 141 13.85 27.01 27.73
CA GLU A 141 15.15 27.60 28.02
C GLU A 141 14.99 29.10 28.12
N GLN A 142 14.95 29.51 29.38
CA GLN A 142 15.17 30.83 29.90
C GLN A 142 16.68 31.06 29.89
N ASP A 143 17.18 31.98 29.08
CA ASP A 143 18.55 32.50 29.23
C ASP A 143 18.50 34.04 29.20
N GLU A 144 18.56 34.61 30.39
CA GLU A 144 19.02 35.99 30.57
C GLU A 144 20.54 35.95 30.65
N HIS A 145 21.21 36.55 29.67
CA HIS A 145 22.57 37.04 29.88
C HIS A 145 22.77 38.44 29.29
N GLU A 146 22.87 39.37 30.23
CA GLU A 146 23.49 40.70 30.18
C GLU A 146 24.86 40.67 29.48
N THR A 147 25.03 41.48 28.43
CA THR A 147 26.33 42.08 28.03
C THR A 147 26.14 43.14 26.94
N HIS A 148 26.01 44.41 27.34
CA HIS A 148 27.01 45.47 27.07
C HIS A 148 26.55 46.84 27.58
#